data_AF-A0A972MPJ5-F1
#
_entry.id   AF-A0A972MPJ5-F1
#
_cell.length_a   1.000
_cell.length_b   1.000
_cell.length_c   1.000
_cell.angle_alpha   90.00
_cell.angle_beta   90.00
_cell.angle_gamma   90.00
#
_symmetry.space_group_name_H-M   'P 1'
#
loop_
_entity.id
_entity.type
_entity.pdbx_description
1 polymer ?
#
loop_
_entity_poly.entity_id
_entity_poly.type
_entity_poly.pdbx_seq_one_letter_code
_entity_poly.pdbx_strand_id
1 'polypeptide(L)'
;MDFILQRGFFGTNSPFFIDFSITIFTLLPIFMAGAIFLARREFIKHHIIIQISLFVLVSSTLLIDIYSFSQVDIELKNGIIFYSYIIFIFSLYTVWYRTVYFSIEDSKRKALPGLYSKAHKRAGNILMVLIGINPILGMITYYLSFII
;
A
#
# COMPACT_ATOMS: atom_id res chain seq x y z
N MET A 1 21.04 -2.89 -10.79
CA MET A 1 19.69 -2.48 -11.23
C MET A 1 18.99 -3.59 -12.01
N ASP A 2 19.73 -4.54 -12.58
CA ASP A 2 19.19 -5.61 -13.44
C ASP A 2 18.20 -6.56 -12.77
N PHE A 3 18.28 -6.77 -11.45
CA PHE A 3 17.39 -7.70 -10.72
C PHE A 3 15.90 -7.33 -10.81
N ILE A 4 15.57 -6.04 -10.81
CA ILE A 4 14.18 -5.55 -10.84
C ILE A 4 13.51 -5.88 -12.20
N LEU A 5 14.33 -5.95 -13.26
CA LEU A 5 13.90 -6.22 -14.63
C LEU A 5 14.06 -7.69 -15.03
N GLN A 6 14.61 -8.54 -14.16
CA GLN A 6 14.67 -9.98 -14.40
C GLN A 6 13.26 -10.56 -14.50
N ARG A 7 13.12 -11.70 -15.18
CA ARG A 7 11.85 -12.40 -15.28
C ARG A 7 11.30 -12.75 -13.89
N GLY A 8 10.01 -12.54 -13.71
CA GLY A 8 9.32 -12.81 -12.45
C GLY A 8 9.08 -14.27 -12.13
N PHE A 9 8.52 -14.50 -10.95
CA PHE A 9 8.32 -15.83 -10.35
C PHE A 9 6.94 -16.44 -10.62
N PHE A 10 6.01 -15.71 -11.25
CA PHE A 10 4.74 -16.26 -11.73
C PHE A 10 4.86 -17.01 -13.06
N GLY A 11 6.07 -17.13 -13.63
CA GLY A 11 6.32 -17.84 -14.89
C GLY A 11 5.87 -17.06 -16.13
N THR A 12 5.42 -15.82 -15.96
CA THR A 12 5.02 -14.92 -17.05
C THR A 12 6.26 -14.22 -17.64
N ASN A 13 6.06 -13.37 -18.66
CA ASN A 13 7.11 -12.49 -19.18
C ASN A 13 7.28 -11.20 -18.35
N SER A 14 6.51 -11.04 -17.28
CA SER A 14 6.55 -9.83 -16.46
C SER A 14 7.87 -9.75 -15.67
N PRO A 15 8.40 -8.55 -15.42
CA PRO A 15 9.50 -8.34 -14.50
C PRO A 15 9.21 -8.81 -13.07
N PHE A 16 10.23 -9.26 -12.36
CA PHE A 16 10.19 -9.74 -10.98
C PHE A 16 9.53 -8.75 -10.04
N PHE A 17 9.83 -7.46 -10.21
CA PHE A 17 9.27 -6.44 -9.35
C PHE A 17 7.75 -6.33 -9.49
N ILE A 18 7.19 -6.52 -10.69
CA ILE A 18 5.74 -6.46 -10.89
C ILE A 18 5.06 -7.63 -10.16
N ASP A 19 5.59 -8.85 -10.29
CA ASP A 19 5.11 -10.03 -9.56
C ASP A 19 5.16 -9.81 -8.04
N PHE A 20 6.24 -9.17 -7.56
CA PHE A 20 6.44 -8.83 -6.15
C PHE A 20 5.41 -7.81 -5.66
N SER A 21 5.17 -6.71 -6.40
CA SER A 21 4.17 -5.70 -6.04
C SER A 21 2.77 -6.26 -5.95
N ILE A 22 2.35 -7.05 -6.93
CA ILE A 22 1.01 -7.65 -6.96
C ILE A 22 0.83 -8.60 -5.79
N THR A 23 1.87 -9.38 -5.47
CA THR A 23 1.87 -10.26 -4.31
C THR A 23 1.66 -9.46 -3.02
N ILE A 24 2.42 -8.38 -2.83
CA ILE A 24 2.27 -7.50 -1.66
C ILE A 24 0.87 -6.91 -1.61
N PHE A 25 0.36 -6.31 -2.69
CA PHE A 25 -0.95 -5.67 -2.70
C PHE A 25 -2.09 -6.65 -2.48
N THR A 26 -1.97 -7.87 -3.02
CA THR A 26 -2.97 -8.93 -2.81
C THR A 26 -2.98 -9.43 -1.37
N LEU A 27 -1.82 -9.50 -0.72
CA LEU A 27 -1.70 -9.90 0.69
C LEU A 27 -2.00 -8.75 1.68
N LEU A 28 -1.92 -7.49 1.24
CA LEU A 28 -2.06 -6.32 2.09
C LEU A 28 -3.39 -6.27 2.86
N PRO A 29 -4.57 -6.60 2.29
CA PRO A 29 -5.82 -6.68 3.05
C PRO A 29 -5.73 -7.70 4.20
N ILE A 30 -5.09 -8.84 3.98
CA ILE A 30 -4.93 -9.89 5.00
C ILE A 30 -4.03 -9.38 6.13
N PHE A 31 -2.90 -8.76 5.81
CA PHE A 31 -2.01 -8.19 6.83
C PHE A 31 -2.66 -7.04 7.60
N MET A 32 -3.40 -6.17 6.92
CA MET A 32 -4.15 -5.09 7.55
C MET A 32 -5.23 -5.64 8.50
N ALA A 33 -5.97 -6.67 8.08
CA ALA A 33 -6.94 -7.35 8.94
C ALA A 33 -6.26 -7.99 10.16
N GLY A 34 -5.10 -8.62 9.99
CA GLY A 34 -4.29 -9.16 11.09
C GLY A 34 -3.83 -8.09 12.08
N ALA A 35 -3.39 -6.93 11.58
CA ALA A 35 -3.01 -5.79 12.42
C ALA A 35 -4.21 -5.28 13.23
N ILE A 36 -5.39 -5.16 12.61
CA ILE A 36 -6.63 -4.75 13.30
C ILE A 36 -7.05 -5.80 14.34
N PHE A 37 -6.93 -7.09 14.02
CA PHE A 37 -7.21 -8.18 14.96
C PHE A 37 -6.35 -8.08 16.22
N LEU A 38 -5.05 -7.78 16.07
CA LEU A 38 -4.15 -7.58 17.21
C LEU A 38 -4.55 -6.38 18.07
N ALA A 39 -4.95 -5.26 17.45
CA ALA A 39 -5.48 -4.11 18.20
C ALA A 39 -6.75 -4.47 18.99
N ARG A 40 -7.65 -5.27 18.40
CA ARG A 40 -8.87 -5.75 19.09
C ARG A 40 -8.58 -6.71 20.24
N ARG A 41 -7.45 -7.41 20.21
CA ARG A 41 -6.95 -8.29 21.28
C ARG A 41 -6.05 -7.55 22.28
N GLU A 42 -6.02 -6.22 22.22
CA GLU A 42 -5.21 -5.36 23.09
C GLU A 42 -3.68 -5.55 22.96
N PHE A 43 -3.22 -6.25 21.93
CA PHE A 43 -1.79 -6.37 21.59
C PHE A 43 -1.28 -5.12 20.87
N ILE A 44 -1.40 -3.96 21.51
CA ILE A 44 -1.16 -2.64 20.91
C ILE A 44 0.27 -2.49 20.39
N LYS A 45 1.27 -3.02 21.11
CA LYS A 45 2.68 -2.99 20.66
C LYS A 45 2.87 -3.71 19.32
N HIS A 46 2.29 -4.89 19.16
CA HIS A 46 2.38 -5.65 17.92
C HIS A 46 1.61 -4.97 16.79
N HIS A 47 0.43 -4.41 17.08
CA HIS A 47 -0.31 -3.59 16.12
C HIS A 47 0.55 -2.42 15.60
N ILE A 48 1.21 -1.67 16.49
CA ILE A 48 2.08 -0.55 16.11
C ILE A 48 3.23 -1.03 15.22
N ILE A 49 3.93 -2.09 15.63
CA ILE A 49 5.05 -2.65 14.85
C ILE A 49 4.57 -3.03 13.44
N ILE A 50 3.48 -3.78 13.35
CA ILE A 50 2.95 -4.23 12.05
C ILE A 50 2.48 -3.05 11.21
N GLN A 51 1.82 -2.03 11.78
CA GLN A 51 1.39 -0.85 11.02
C GLN A 51 2.58 -0.09 10.45
N ILE A 52 3.66 0.07 11.22
CA ILE A 52 4.89 0.72 10.74
C ILE A 52 5.56 -0.13 9.66
N SER A 53 5.70 -1.45 9.89
CA SER A 53 6.30 -2.36 8.90
C SER A 53 5.52 -2.38 7.59
N LEU A 54 4.18 -2.44 7.65
CA LEU A 54 3.33 -2.39 6.46
C LEU A 54 3.43 -1.05 5.76
N PHE A 55 3.42 0.05 6.51
CA PHE A 55 3.58 1.38 5.93
C PHE A 55 4.89 1.47 5.16
N VAL A 56 6.03 1.10 5.76
CA VAL A 56 7.34 1.12 5.08
C VAL A 56 7.36 0.20 3.86
N LEU A 57 6.93 -1.06 3.99
CA LEU A 57 6.90 -2.03 2.90
C LEU A 57 6.09 -1.52 1.69
N VAL A 58 4.88 -1.03 1.95
CA VAL A 58 4.00 -0.50 0.90
C VAL A 58 4.60 0.76 0.28
N SER A 59 5.22 1.63 1.06
CA SER A 59 5.91 2.84 0.55
C SER A 59 6.99 2.48 -0.45
N SER A 60 7.86 1.53 -0.09
CA SER A 60 8.96 1.10 -0.95
C SER A 60 8.45 0.47 -2.24
N THR A 61 7.38 -0.32 -2.15
CA THR A 61 6.74 -0.96 -3.31
C THR A 61 6.13 0.08 -4.24
N LEU A 62 5.39 1.04 -3.69
CA LEU A 62 4.74 2.10 -4.47
C LEU A 62 5.72 2.98 -5.23
N LEU A 63 6.89 3.30 -4.67
CA LEU A 63 7.89 4.11 -5.37
C LEU A 63 8.33 3.45 -6.69
N ILE A 64 8.49 2.13 -6.67
CA ILE A 64 8.92 1.39 -7.84
C ILE A 64 7.72 1.18 -8.79
N ASP A 65 6.51 0.95 -8.28
CA ASP A 65 5.29 0.88 -9.12
C ASP A 65 5.00 2.19 -9.85
N ILE A 66 5.16 3.34 -9.20
CA ILE A 66 5.02 4.66 -9.83
C ILE A 66 6.00 4.80 -10.98
N TYR A 67 7.25 4.38 -10.78
CA TYR A 67 8.26 4.39 -11.83
C TYR A 67 7.84 3.48 -12.99
N SER A 68 7.45 2.23 -12.72
CA SER A 68 7.00 1.27 -13.74
C SER A 68 5.77 1.77 -14.51
N PHE A 69 4.76 2.29 -13.82
CA PHE A 69 3.52 2.79 -14.43
C PHE A 69 3.78 4.03 -15.29
N SER A 70 4.74 4.88 -14.90
CA SER A 70 5.13 6.04 -15.71
C SER A 70 5.68 5.64 -17.08
N GLN A 71 6.42 4.52 -17.17
CA GLN A 71 6.97 4.06 -18.46
C GLN A 71 5.86 3.56 -19.38
N VAL A 72 4.94 2.76 -18.84
CA VAL A 72 3.76 2.22 -19.55
C VAL A 72 2.87 3.34 -20.10
N ASP A 73 2.59 4.36 -19.28
CA ASP A 73 1.67 5.43 -19.68
C ASP A 73 2.27 6.39 -20.72
N ILE A 74 3.59 6.61 -20.66
CA ILE A 74 4.34 7.35 -21.69
C ILE A 74 4.21 6.67 -23.05
N GLU A 75 4.31 5.34 -23.09
CA GLU A 75 4.17 4.54 -24.32
C GLU A 75 2.74 4.57 -24.86
N LEU A 76 1.73 4.52 -23.97
CA LEU A 76 0.31 4.62 -24.33
C LEU A 76 -0.15 6.05 -24.66
N LYS A 77 0.68 7.08 -24.40
CA LYS A 77 0.36 8.51 -24.54
C LYS A 77 -0.92 8.95 -23.81
N ASN A 78 -1.28 8.29 -22.70
CA ASN A 78 -2.57 8.47 -22.03
C ASN A 78 -2.45 8.95 -20.56
N GLY A 79 -1.87 10.14 -20.38
CA GLY A 79 -1.60 10.77 -19.07
C GLY A 79 -2.71 10.70 -18.01
N ILE A 80 -3.99 10.65 -18.41
CA ILE A 80 -5.13 10.71 -17.49
C ILE A 80 -5.12 9.53 -16.52
N ILE A 81 -4.79 8.32 -16.98
CA ILE A 81 -4.80 7.12 -16.14
C ILE A 81 -3.66 7.21 -15.11
N PHE A 82 -2.45 7.59 -15.55
CA PHE A 82 -1.31 7.82 -14.67
C PHE A 82 -1.59 8.90 -13.62
N TYR A 83 -2.06 10.08 -14.00
CA TYR A 83 -2.35 11.13 -13.04
C TYR A 83 -3.45 10.73 -12.04
N SER A 84 -4.49 10.02 -12.49
CA SER A 84 -5.55 9.50 -11.61
C SER A 84 -5.00 8.51 -10.58
N TYR A 85 -4.10 7.62 -11.01
CA TYR A 85 -3.41 6.68 -10.14
C TYR A 85 -2.54 7.40 -9.10
N ILE A 86 -1.75 8.39 -9.51
CA ILE A 86 -0.92 9.18 -8.60
C ILE A 86 -1.76 9.91 -7.55
N ILE A 87 -2.86 10.55 -7.95
CA ILE A 87 -3.77 11.23 -7.03
C ILE A 87 -4.37 10.25 -6.01
N PHE A 88 -4.77 9.05 -6.48
CA PHE A 88 -5.31 8.00 -5.62
C PHE A 88 -4.27 7.55 -4.57
N ILE A 89 -3.06 7.20 -5.01
CA ILE A 89 -1.98 6.75 -4.13
C ILE A 89 -1.59 7.85 -3.14
N PHE A 90 -1.43 9.09 -3.60
CA PHE A 90 -1.08 10.22 -2.74
C PHE A 90 -2.13 10.47 -1.65
N SER A 91 -3.41 10.38 -2.01
CA SER A 91 -4.53 10.53 -1.07
C SER A 91 -4.54 9.42 -0.02
N LEU A 92 -4.41 8.16 -0.46
CA LEU A 92 -4.33 7.00 0.42
C LEU A 92 -3.18 7.13 1.42
N TYR A 93 -2.00 7.48 0.90
CA TYR A 93 -0.78 7.57 1.69
C TYR A 93 -0.80 8.74 2.67
N THR A 94 -1.41 9.86 2.29
CA THR A 94 -1.61 11.00 3.20
C THR A 94 -2.48 10.62 4.40
N VAL A 95 -3.57 9.86 4.17
CA VAL A 95 -4.43 9.36 5.26
C VAL A 95 -3.66 8.39 6.14
N TRP A 96 -2.90 7.46 5.56
CA TRP A 96 -2.15 6.46 6.33
C TRP A 96 -1.01 7.09 7.13
N TYR A 97 -0.20 7.97 6.53
CA TYR A 97 0.87 8.70 7.18
C TYR A 97 0.37 9.47 8.40
N ARG A 98 -0.70 10.27 8.25
CA ARG A 98 -1.29 11.03 9.36
C ARG A 98 -1.76 10.10 10.47
N THR A 99 -2.39 8.98 10.10
CA THR A 99 -2.87 7.99 11.08
C THR A 99 -1.71 7.40 11.88
N VAL A 100 -0.62 6.98 11.22
CA VAL A 100 0.57 6.42 11.88
C VAL A 100 1.25 7.48 12.76
N TYR A 101 1.49 8.68 12.21
CA TYR A 101 2.18 9.76 12.90
C TYR A 101 1.48 10.16 14.21
N PHE A 102 0.19 10.51 14.15
CA PHE A 102 -0.54 10.92 15.36
C PHE A 102 -0.68 9.79 16.38
N SER A 103 -0.82 8.53 15.92
CA SER A 103 -0.95 7.39 16.84
C SER A 103 0.35 7.07 17.56
N ILE A 104 1.50 7.23 16.89
CA ILE A 104 2.82 7.09 17.51
C ILE A 104 3.03 8.19 18.55
N GLU A 105 2.71 9.44 18.22
CA GLU A 105 2.85 10.56 19.15
C GLU A 105 1.96 10.39 20.40
N ASP A 106 0.70 9.98 20.23
CA ASP A 106 -0.20 9.65 21.35
C ASP A 106 0.33 8.47 22.19
N SER A 107 0.92 7.46 21.55
CA SER A 107 1.55 6.33 22.23
C SER A 107 2.78 6.74 23.04
N LYS A 108 3.65 7.61 22.50
CA LYS A 108 4.84 8.12 23.20
C LYS A 108 4.45 8.92 24.44
N ARG A 109 3.33 9.66 24.36
CA ARG A 109 2.76 10.44 25.47
C ARG A 109 2.01 9.57 26.49
N LYS A 110 1.95 8.25 26.30
CA LYS A 110 1.19 7.29 27.14
C LYS A 110 -0.29 7.67 27.28
N ALA A 111 -0.85 8.35 26.27
CA ALA A 111 -2.21 8.88 26.32
C ALA A 111 -3.21 7.94 25.63
N LEU A 112 -2.97 6.63 25.61
CA LEU A 112 -3.83 5.68 24.91
C LEU A 112 -5.08 5.31 25.74
N PRO A 113 -6.30 5.36 25.19
CA PRO A 113 -6.64 5.79 23.83
C PRO A 113 -6.56 7.32 23.67
N GLY A 114 -5.79 7.78 22.67
CA GLY A 114 -5.52 9.20 22.43
C GLY A 114 -6.77 10.00 22.07
N LEU A 115 -6.65 11.33 22.12
CA LEU A 115 -7.72 12.29 21.76
C LEU A 115 -8.30 11.99 20.37
N TYR A 116 -7.47 11.49 19.46
CA TYR A 116 -7.83 11.19 18.08
C TYR A 116 -8.22 9.73 17.83
N SER A 117 -8.48 8.93 18.87
CA SER A 117 -8.85 7.51 18.77
C SER A 117 -10.02 7.23 17.81
N LYS A 118 -11.09 8.04 17.87
CA LYS A 118 -12.23 7.92 16.95
C LYS A 118 -11.83 8.20 15.50
N ALA A 119 -10.99 9.21 15.28
CA ALA A 119 -10.48 9.57 13.97
C ALA A 119 -9.56 8.49 13.41
N HIS A 120 -8.67 7.91 14.24
CA HIS A 120 -7.83 6.77 13.90
C HIS A 120 -8.68 5.58 13.44
N LYS A 121 -9.72 5.20 14.20
CA LYS A 121 -10.61 4.09 13.83
C LYS A 121 -11.33 4.35 12.51
N ARG A 122 -11.82 5.57 12.29
CA ARG A 122 -12.45 5.97 11.03
C ARG A 122 -11.47 5.90 9.86
N ALA A 123 -10.27 6.44 10.03
CA ALA A 123 -9.21 6.39 9.02
C ALA A 123 -8.80 4.95 8.69
N GLY A 124 -8.64 4.09 9.71
CA GLY A 124 -8.37 2.66 9.53
C GLY A 124 -9.44 1.94 8.71
N ASN A 125 -10.73 2.22 8.96
CA ASN A 125 -11.82 1.65 8.15
C ASN A 125 -11.77 2.13 6.70
N ILE A 126 -11.51 3.41 6.46
CA ILE A 126 -11.35 3.97 5.10
C ILE A 126 -10.17 3.30 4.40
N LEU A 127 -9.02 3.22 5.06
CA LEU A 127 -7.82 2.58 4.54
C LEU A 127 -8.05 1.11 4.21
N MET A 128 -8.78 0.37 5.05
CA MET A 128 -9.11 -1.04 4.78
C MET A 128 -9.91 -1.21 3.48
N VAL A 129 -10.89 -0.33 3.23
CA VAL A 129 -11.66 -0.35 1.98
C VAL A 129 -10.78 0.00 0.78
N LEU A 130 -10.00 1.07 0.87
CA LEU A 130 -9.10 1.49 -0.23
C LEU A 130 -8.04 0.43 -0.55
N ILE A 131 -7.45 -0.17 0.48
CA ILE A 131 -6.51 -1.29 0.36
C ILE A 131 -7.19 -2.52 -0.24
N GLY A 132 -8.45 -2.80 0.08
CA GLY A 132 -9.21 -3.90 -0.51
C GLY A 132 -9.47 -3.71 -2.01
N ILE A 133 -9.55 -2.48 -2.49
CA ILE A 133 -9.71 -2.15 -3.92
C ILE A 133 -8.36 -2.21 -4.66
N ASN A 134 -7.25 -1.94 -3.98
CA ASN A 134 -5.92 -1.84 -4.57
C ASN A 134 -5.45 -3.08 -5.39
N PRO A 135 -5.71 -4.34 -4.98
CA PRO A 135 -5.40 -5.52 -5.81
C PRO A 135 -5.98 -5.44 -7.22
N ILE A 136 -7.18 -4.88 -7.38
CA ILE A 136 -7.84 -4.76 -8.69
C ILE A 136 -7.03 -3.82 -9.60
N LEU A 137 -6.58 -2.69 -9.07
CA LEU A 137 -5.72 -1.74 -9.81
C LEU A 137 -4.36 -2.36 -10.14
N GLY A 138 -3.80 -3.14 -9.22
CA GLY A 138 -2.57 -3.89 -9.44
C GLY A 138 -2.72 -4.92 -10.56
N MET A 139 -3.81 -5.69 -10.58
CA MET A 139 -4.10 -6.66 -11.64
C MET A 139 -4.31 -6.01 -13.01
N ILE A 140 -4.96 -4.84 -13.07
CA ILE A 140 -5.09 -4.08 -14.34
C ILE A 140 -3.71 -3.69 -14.86
N THR A 141 -2.86 -3.15 -13.99
CA THR A 141 -1.48 -2.76 -14.35
C THR A 141 -0.66 -3.97 -14.80
N TYR A 142 -0.81 -5.09 -14.11
CA TYR A 142 -0.18 -6.36 -14.49
C TYR A 142 -0.58 -6.80 -15.88
N TYR A 143 -1.88 -6.79 -16.16
CA TYR A 143 -2.41 -7.19 -17.45
C TYR A 143 -1.91 -6.30 -18.58
N LEU A 144 -1.87 -4.98 -18.36
CA LEU A 144 -1.33 -4.03 -19.34
C LEU A 144 0.16 -4.29 -19.66
N SER A 145 0.94 -4.78 -18.69
CA SER A 145 2.35 -5.14 -18.91
C SER A 145 2.58 -6.32 -19.87
N PHE A 146 1.53 -7.06 -20.25
CA PHE A 146 1.62 -8.14 -21.24
C PHE A 146 1.21 -7.74 -22.65
N ILE A 147 0.49 -6.63 -22.79
CA ILE A 147 -0.01 -6.15 -24.07
C ILE A 147 1.01 -5.23 -24.75
N ILE A 148 1.89 -4.64 -23.94
CA ILE A 148 2.94 -3.71 -24.33
C ILE A 148 4.27 -4.48 -24.39
#